data_AF-A0A354M0K8-F1
#
_entry.id   AF-A0A354M0K8-F1
#
_cell.length_a   1.000
_cell.length_b   1.000
_cell.length_c   1.000
_cell.angle_alpha   90.00
_cell.angle_beta   90.00
_cell.angle_gamma   90.00
#
_symmetry.space_group_name_H-M   'P 1'
#
loop_
_entity.id
_entity.type
_entity.pdbx_description
1 polymer ?
#
loop_
_entity_poly.entity_id
_entity_poly.type
_entity_poly.pdbx_seq_one_letter_code
_entity_poly.pdbx_strand_id
1 'polypeptide(L)'
;AAEATPEEKAAKLAIQKPIYQKADSLFAIVTERAPEDYRGYLWRARSNSGLDPETTEGLAKPYYETLLTVLEKSQNPNKAALLEAYKYIGFYNYQKEYAAGKNVYPETRKWWSKMLTVDPNNEIKALLDQLPQ
;
A
#
# COMPACT_ATOMS: atom_id res chain seq x y z
N ALA A 1 -18.92 14.82 -6.73
CA ALA A 1 -18.68 15.62 -5.52
C ALA A 1 -17.49 16.52 -5.79
N ALA A 2 -17.48 17.76 -5.33
CA ALA A 2 -16.27 18.58 -5.39
C ALA A 2 -15.17 17.90 -4.56
N GLU A 3 -13.94 17.86 -5.07
CA GLU A 3 -12.81 17.37 -4.29
C GLU A 3 -12.53 18.32 -3.12
N ALA A 4 -12.21 17.76 -1.95
CA ALA A 4 -11.89 18.55 -0.77
C ALA A 4 -10.62 19.39 -1.00
N THR A 5 -10.60 20.62 -0.50
CA THR A 5 -9.45 21.51 -0.62
C THR A 5 -8.23 20.96 0.15
N PRO A 6 -7.00 21.42 -0.15
CA PRO A 6 -5.82 21.05 0.63
C PRO A 6 -5.98 21.32 2.14
N GLU A 7 -6.63 22.44 2.50
CA GLU A 7 -6.91 22.80 3.89
C GLU A 7 -7.89 21.81 4.56
N GLU A 8 -8.94 21.41 3.85
CA GLU A 8 -9.91 20.43 4.34
C GLU A 8 -9.27 19.04 4.52
N LYS A 9 -8.43 18.62 3.56
CA LYS A 9 -7.64 17.38 3.67
C LYS A 9 -6.68 17.43 4.86
N ALA A 10 -5.99 18.55 5.07
CA ALA A 10 -5.08 18.74 6.19
C ALA A 10 -5.81 18.72 7.54
N ALA A 11 -6.96 19.40 7.65
CA ALA A 11 -7.79 19.40 8.86
C ALA A 11 -8.30 18.00 9.20
N LYS A 12 -8.76 17.25 8.18
CA LYS A 12 -9.17 15.85 8.34
C LYS A 12 -8.02 14.98 8.82
N LEU A 13 -6.83 15.10 8.20
CA LEU A 13 -5.65 14.35 8.60
C LEU A 13 -5.24 14.69 10.04
N ALA A 14 -5.32 15.96 10.46
CA ALA A 14 -4.99 16.36 11.83
C ALA A 14 -5.88 15.66 12.87
N ILE A 15 -7.17 15.50 12.58
CA ILE A 15 -8.12 14.77 13.44
C ILE A 15 -7.80 13.26 13.47
N GLN A 16 -7.45 12.68 12.33
CA GLN A 16 -7.24 11.23 12.19
C GLN A 16 -5.85 10.76 12.63
N LYS A 17 -4.84 11.64 12.56
CA LYS A 17 -3.45 11.34 12.90
C LYS A 17 -3.26 10.64 14.25
N PRO A 18 -3.81 11.14 15.38
CA PRO A 18 -3.65 10.44 16.67
C PRO A 18 -4.31 9.06 16.68
N ILE A 19 -5.40 8.86 15.93
CA ILE A 19 -6.08 7.57 15.81
C ILE A 19 -5.20 6.57 15.06
N TYR A 20 -4.60 6.98 13.94
CA TYR A 20 -3.70 6.12 13.18
C TYR A 20 -2.41 5.79 13.94
N GLN A 21 -1.82 6.76 14.66
CA GLN A 21 -0.65 6.50 15.51
C GLN A 21 -0.96 5.50 16.63
N LYS A 22 -2.14 5.65 17.26
CA LYS A 22 -2.58 4.72 18.30
C LYS A 22 -2.85 3.32 17.71
N ALA A 23 -3.46 3.25 16.53
CA ALA A 23 -3.70 1.99 15.84
C ALA A 23 -2.38 1.28 15.50
N ASP A 24 -1.41 1.95 14.87
CA ASP A 24 -0.10 1.35 14.57
C ASP A 24 0.59 0.81 15.83
N SER A 25 0.55 1.57 16.93
CA SER A 25 1.12 1.14 18.22
C SER A 25 0.47 -0.13 18.76
N LEU A 26 -0.86 -0.28 18.61
CA LEU A 26 -1.57 -1.49 19.05
C LEU A 26 -1.27 -2.68 18.14
N PHE A 27 -1.17 -2.46 16.83
CA PHE A 27 -0.85 -3.54 15.88
C PHE A 27 0.63 -3.92 15.89
N ALA A 28 1.53 -3.06 16.38
CA ALA A 28 2.91 -3.42 16.70
C ALA A 28 2.96 -4.58 17.71
N ILE A 29 2.12 -4.52 18.77
CA ILE A 29 2.00 -5.61 19.74
C ILE A 29 1.59 -6.92 19.07
N VAL A 30 0.68 -6.87 18.08
CA VAL A 30 0.28 -8.07 17.32
C VAL A 30 1.47 -8.64 16.55
N THR A 31 2.26 -7.80 15.88
CA THR A 31 3.46 -8.26 15.15
C THR A 31 4.54 -8.83 16.07
N GLU A 32 4.64 -8.36 17.31
CA GLU A 32 5.56 -8.91 18.31
C GLU A 32 5.08 -10.27 18.85
N ARG A 33 3.77 -10.42 19.09
CA ARG A 33 3.18 -11.61 19.70
C ARG A 33 2.89 -12.72 18.70
N ALA A 34 2.64 -12.37 17.44
CA ALA A 34 2.31 -13.29 16.36
C ALA A 34 3.03 -12.86 15.06
N PRO A 35 4.37 -13.03 14.99
CA PRO A 35 5.18 -12.53 13.86
C PRO A 35 4.91 -13.27 12.54
N GLU A 36 4.26 -14.43 12.57
CA GLU A 36 3.84 -15.16 11.37
C GLU A 36 2.41 -14.80 10.94
N ASP A 37 1.68 -14.03 11.75
CA ASP A 37 0.32 -13.59 11.43
C ASP A 37 0.37 -12.30 10.61
N TYR A 38 -0.06 -12.41 9.34
CA TYR A 38 -0.09 -11.30 8.41
C TYR A 38 -0.93 -10.10 8.89
N ARG A 39 -1.93 -10.31 9.76
CA ARG A 39 -2.90 -9.27 10.14
C ARG A 39 -2.25 -8.13 10.91
N GLY A 40 -1.23 -8.42 11.73
CA GLY A 40 -0.46 -7.38 12.41
C GLY A 40 0.17 -6.42 11.40
N TYR A 41 0.91 -6.95 10.43
CA TYR A 41 1.57 -6.14 9.39
C TYR A 41 0.56 -5.41 8.50
N LEU A 42 -0.54 -6.05 8.12
CA LEU A 42 -1.60 -5.43 7.32
C LEU A 42 -2.17 -4.19 8.00
N TRP A 43 -2.50 -4.28 9.29
CA TRP A 43 -3.09 -3.14 9.98
C TRP A 43 -2.08 -2.04 10.32
N ARG A 44 -0.81 -2.38 10.53
CA ARG A 44 0.26 -1.38 10.60
C ARG A 44 0.43 -0.66 9.27
N ALA A 45 0.41 -1.39 8.16
CA ALA A 45 0.49 -0.81 6.82
C ALA A 45 -0.69 0.14 6.55
N ARG A 46 -1.92 -0.27 6.85
CA ARG A 46 -3.11 0.60 6.72
C ARG A 46 -3.05 1.84 7.60
N SER A 47 -2.59 1.69 8.85
CA SER A 47 -2.47 2.82 9.79
C SER A 47 -1.45 3.85 9.25
N ASN A 48 -0.30 3.38 8.79
CA ASN A 48 0.73 4.25 8.23
C ASN A 48 0.32 4.83 6.86
N SER A 49 -0.50 4.14 6.08
CA SER A 49 -1.07 4.68 4.84
C SER A 49 -2.11 5.78 5.14
N GLY A 50 -2.82 5.68 6.26
CA GLY A 50 -3.69 6.75 6.76
C GLY A 50 -2.92 7.98 7.25
N LEU A 51 -1.68 7.80 7.72
CA LEU A 51 -0.78 8.91 8.09
C LEU A 51 -0.17 9.61 6.88
N ASP A 52 -0.06 8.90 5.76
CA ASP A 52 0.51 9.40 4.50
C ASP A 52 -0.46 9.10 3.33
N PRO A 53 -1.63 9.78 3.29
CA PRO A 53 -2.70 9.46 2.35
C PRO A 53 -2.31 9.68 0.89
N GLU A 54 -1.38 10.61 0.62
CA GLU A 54 -0.87 10.90 -0.71
C GLU A 54 0.38 10.05 -1.04
N THR A 55 0.84 9.18 -0.13
CA THR A 55 2.00 8.29 -0.30
C THR A 55 3.33 9.04 -0.58
N THR A 56 3.44 10.29 -0.11
CA THR A 56 4.59 11.16 -0.35
C THR A 56 5.84 10.66 0.36
N GLU A 57 5.69 10.25 1.63
CA GLU A 57 6.78 9.79 2.48
C GLU A 57 7.02 8.28 2.36
N GLY A 58 5.98 7.52 1.96
CA GLY A 58 6.02 6.07 1.86
C GLY A 58 5.96 5.38 3.22
N LEU A 59 5.29 5.97 4.22
CA LEU A 59 5.29 5.47 5.61
C LEU A 59 4.80 4.02 5.74
N ALA A 60 3.87 3.59 4.87
CA ALA A 60 3.34 2.23 4.91
C ALA A 60 4.21 1.18 4.21
N LYS A 61 5.15 1.62 3.35
CA LYS A 61 6.00 0.74 2.54
C LYS A 61 6.68 -0.38 3.34
N PRO A 62 7.43 -0.13 4.44
CA PRO A 62 8.11 -1.20 5.16
C PRO A 62 7.14 -2.26 5.71
N TYR A 63 5.92 -1.85 6.08
CA TYR A 63 4.91 -2.77 6.60
C TYR A 63 4.26 -3.59 5.48
N TYR A 64 3.99 -3.00 4.33
CA TYR A 64 3.53 -3.75 3.16
C TYR A 64 4.59 -4.73 2.63
N GLU A 65 5.87 -4.35 2.63
CA GLU A 65 6.97 -5.27 2.25
C GLU A 65 7.08 -6.46 3.21
N THR A 66 6.94 -6.21 4.51
CA THR A 66 6.95 -7.28 5.52
C THR A 66 5.69 -8.15 5.40
N LEU A 67 4.52 -7.55 5.19
CA LEU A 67 3.27 -8.26 4.93
C LEU A 67 3.41 -9.22 3.74
N LEU A 68 3.99 -8.75 2.63
CA LEU A 68 4.24 -9.59 1.46
C LEU A 68 5.17 -10.76 1.79
N THR A 69 6.23 -10.52 2.56
CA THR A 69 7.14 -11.58 3.00
C THR A 69 6.42 -12.67 3.79
N VAL A 70 5.45 -12.30 4.64
CA VAL A 70 4.65 -13.25 5.42
C VAL A 70 3.63 -13.97 4.53
N LEU A 71 2.91 -13.24 3.68
CA LEU A 71 1.89 -13.81 2.80
C LEU A 71 2.50 -14.74 1.74
N GLU A 72 3.59 -14.36 1.09
CA GLU A 72 4.23 -15.17 0.02
C GLU A 72 4.81 -16.50 0.56
N LYS A 73 5.05 -16.61 1.87
CA LYS A 73 5.43 -17.87 2.54
C LYS A 73 4.25 -18.74 2.98
N SER A 74 3.04 -18.17 3.03
CA SER A 74 1.85 -18.89 3.45
C SER A 74 1.42 -19.91 2.39
N GLN A 75 1.01 -21.10 2.81
CA GLN A 75 0.41 -22.10 1.91
C GLN A 75 -0.92 -21.63 1.35
N ASN A 76 -1.67 -20.83 2.11
CA ASN A 76 -2.97 -20.28 1.73
C ASN A 76 -2.98 -18.77 2.03
N PRO A 77 -2.31 -17.96 1.21
CA PRO A 77 -2.21 -16.53 1.45
C PRO A 77 -3.58 -15.85 1.34
N ASN A 78 -3.80 -14.83 2.17
CA ASN A 78 -4.96 -13.97 2.00
C ASN A 78 -4.81 -13.14 0.70
N LYS A 79 -5.58 -13.52 -0.33
CA LYS A 79 -5.53 -12.89 -1.66
C LYS A 79 -5.85 -11.39 -1.63
N ALA A 80 -6.80 -10.97 -0.81
CA ALA A 80 -7.16 -9.55 -0.71
C ALA A 80 -6.01 -8.72 -0.12
N ALA A 81 -5.34 -9.24 0.92
CA ALA A 81 -4.18 -8.59 1.50
C ALA A 81 -2.98 -8.56 0.54
N LEU A 82 -2.77 -9.61 -0.27
CA LEU A 82 -1.76 -9.62 -1.34
C LEU A 82 -2.04 -8.53 -2.38
N LEU A 83 -3.29 -8.46 -2.88
CA LEU A 83 -3.70 -7.46 -3.87
C LEU A 83 -3.52 -6.04 -3.33
N GLU A 84 -3.92 -5.79 -2.08
CA GLU A 84 -3.74 -4.49 -1.43
C GLU A 84 -2.27 -4.10 -1.33
N ALA A 85 -1.41 -5.02 -0.88
CA ALA A 85 0.01 -4.76 -0.74
C ALA A 85 0.70 -4.53 -2.10
N TYR A 86 0.41 -5.36 -3.11
CA TYR A 86 0.93 -5.15 -4.47
C TYR A 86 0.45 -3.83 -5.08
N LYS A 87 -0.82 -3.45 -4.86
CA LYS A 87 -1.37 -2.17 -5.32
C LYS A 87 -0.62 -1.00 -4.69
N TYR A 88 -0.43 -1.02 -3.37
CA TYR A 88 0.31 0.03 -2.66
C TYR A 88 1.75 0.15 -3.16
N ILE A 89 2.49 -0.96 -3.21
CA ILE A 89 3.91 -0.94 -3.63
C ILE A 89 4.03 -0.49 -5.09
N GLY A 90 3.14 -0.94 -5.98
CA GLY A 90 3.13 -0.48 -7.36
C GLY A 90 2.84 1.02 -7.47
N PHE A 91 1.87 1.54 -6.72
CA PHE A 91 1.57 2.98 -6.70
C PHE A 91 2.71 3.83 -6.12
N TYR A 92 3.35 3.38 -5.04
CA TYR A 92 4.55 4.02 -4.50
C TYR A 92 5.66 4.13 -5.56
N ASN A 93 5.92 3.03 -6.28
CA ASN A 93 6.93 3.04 -7.35
C ASN A 93 6.50 3.95 -8.49
N TYR A 94 5.24 3.96 -8.89
CA TYR A 94 4.71 4.85 -9.92
C TYR A 94 5.01 6.31 -9.60
N GLN A 95 4.72 6.75 -8.37
CA GLN A 95 5.01 8.13 -7.96
C GLN A 95 6.51 8.45 -8.04
N LYS A 96 7.38 7.54 -7.58
CA LYS A 96 8.83 7.74 -7.63
C LYS A 96 9.36 7.77 -9.07
N GLU A 97 8.88 6.90 -9.93
CA GLU A 97 9.27 6.83 -11.34
C GLU A 97 8.77 8.04 -12.12
N TYR A 98 7.53 8.47 -11.87
CA TYR A 98 6.94 9.66 -12.45
C TYR A 98 7.68 10.93 -12.01
N ALA A 99 7.94 11.09 -10.71
CA ALA A 99 8.69 12.23 -10.18
C ALA A 99 10.14 12.28 -10.70
N ALA A 100 10.72 11.13 -11.04
CA ALA A 100 12.02 11.04 -11.69
C ALA A 100 11.99 11.31 -13.21
N GLY A 101 10.83 11.62 -13.79
CA GLY A 101 10.67 11.89 -15.21
C GLY A 101 10.93 10.68 -16.10
N LYS A 102 10.73 9.45 -15.58
CA LYS A 102 10.92 8.25 -16.38
C LYS A 102 9.84 8.12 -17.44
N ASN A 103 10.26 7.75 -18.65
CA ASN A 103 9.36 7.41 -19.76
C ASN A 103 8.96 5.93 -19.77
N VAL A 104 9.47 5.14 -18.83
CA VAL A 104 9.12 3.73 -18.61
C VAL A 104 8.98 3.46 -17.12
N TYR A 105 8.11 2.53 -16.75
CA TYR A 105 7.71 2.28 -15.36
C TYR A 105 7.96 0.82 -14.93
N PRO A 106 9.20 0.33 -14.99
CA PRO A 106 9.51 -1.09 -14.80
C PRO A 106 9.10 -1.61 -13.41
N GLU A 107 9.33 -0.87 -12.33
CA GLU A 107 8.96 -1.36 -11.00
C GLU A 107 7.45 -1.30 -10.79
N THR A 108 6.79 -0.24 -11.26
CA THR A 108 5.31 -0.18 -11.26
C THR A 108 4.71 -1.37 -12.00
N ARG A 109 5.16 -1.63 -13.24
CA ARG A 109 4.69 -2.74 -14.06
C ARG A 109 4.89 -4.09 -13.38
N LYS A 110 6.08 -4.34 -12.83
CA LYS A 110 6.40 -5.56 -12.08
C LYS A 110 5.39 -5.83 -10.96
N TRP A 111 5.10 -4.83 -10.13
CA TRP A 111 4.20 -5.01 -8.98
C TRP A 111 2.74 -5.13 -9.38
N TRP A 112 2.25 -4.32 -10.31
CA TRP A 112 0.87 -4.42 -10.79
C TRP A 112 0.64 -5.70 -11.60
N SER A 113 1.66 -6.24 -12.29
CA SER A 113 1.55 -7.52 -12.99
C SER A 113 1.38 -8.70 -12.02
N LYS A 114 1.97 -8.64 -10.82
CA LYS A 114 1.72 -9.63 -9.75
C LYS A 114 0.26 -9.65 -9.30
N MET A 115 -0.47 -8.53 -9.38
CA MET A 115 -1.89 -8.53 -9.05
C MET A 115 -2.69 -9.37 -10.05
N LEU A 116 -2.32 -9.35 -11.33
CA LEU A 116 -2.98 -10.14 -12.38
C LEU A 116 -2.73 -11.65 -12.27
N THR A 117 -1.68 -12.07 -11.55
CA THR A 117 -1.48 -13.49 -11.24
C THR A 117 -2.40 -13.97 -10.13
N VAL A 118 -2.84 -13.06 -9.25
CA VAL A 118 -3.78 -13.34 -8.14
C VAL A 118 -5.23 -13.22 -8.62
N ASP A 119 -5.52 -12.19 -9.40
CA ASP A 119 -6.83 -11.86 -9.98
C ASP A 119 -6.65 -11.39 -11.44
N PRO A 120 -6.83 -12.28 -12.43
CA PRO A 120 -6.66 -11.94 -13.85
C PRO A 120 -7.61 -10.86 -14.36
N ASN A 121 -8.74 -10.63 -13.69
CA ASN A 121 -9.76 -9.65 -14.07
C ASN A 121 -9.63 -8.35 -13.25
N ASN A 122 -8.53 -8.15 -12.55
CA ASN A 122 -8.35 -6.99 -11.70
C ASN A 122 -8.33 -5.68 -12.50
N GLU A 123 -8.95 -4.63 -11.94
CA GLU A 123 -9.02 -3.29 -12.54
C GLU A 123 -7.64 -2.68 -12.88
N ILE A 124 -6.58 -3.14 -12.21
CA ILE A 124 -5.22 -2.66 -12.43
C ILE A 124 -4.73 -2.88 -13.87
N LYS A 125 -5.32 -3.85 -14.60
CA LYS A 125 -4.99 -4.10 -16.00
C LYS A 125 -5.17 -2.84 -16.85
N ALA A 126 -6.26 -2.10 -16.64
CA ALA A 126 -6.52 -0.87 -17.40
C ALA A 126 -5.45 0.20 -17.14
N LEU A 127 -4.97 0.31 -15.90
CA LEU A 127 -3.90 1.25 -15.54
C LEU A 127 -2.55 0.82 -16.10
N LEU A 128 -2.24 -0.49 -16.10
CA LEU A 128 -1.04 -1.06 -16.73
C LEU A 128 -0.97 -0.77 -18.24
N ASP A 129 -2.10 -0.90 -18.92
CA ASP A 129 -2.22 -0.69 -20.37
C ASP A 129 -1.99 0.80 -20.75
N GLN A 130 -2.25 1.72 -19.83
CA GLN A 130 -2.05 3.17 -20.01
C GLN A 130 -0.62 3.64 -19.74
N LEU A 131 0.19 2.84 -19.03
CA LEU A 131 1.59 3.22 -18.77
C LEU A 131 2.37 3.31 -20.09
N PRO A 132 3.25 4.31 -20.26
CA PRO A 132 4.20 4.37 -21.36
C PRO A 132 5.05 3.10 -21.48
N GLN A 133 5.18 2.57 -22.69
CA GLN A 133 5.93 1.34 -23.01
C GLN A 133 7.44 1.56 -22.90
#